data_AF-A0A098G3I4-F1
#
_entry.id   AF-A0A098G3I4-F1
#
_cell.length_a   1.000
_cell.length_b   1.000
_cell.length_c   1.000
_cell.angle_alpha   90.00
_cell.angle_beta   90.00
_cell.angle_gamma   90.00
#
_symmetry.space_group_name_H-M   'P 1'
#
loop_
_entity.id
_entity.type
_entity.pdbx_description
1 polymer ?
#
loop_
_entity_poly.entity_id
_entity_poly.type
_entity_poly.pdbx_seq_one_letter_code
_entity_poly.pdbx_strand_id
1 'polypeptide(L)'
;MSFMKGERGYQGIIDRYIEGKKQFIDSIRAAITKQTLDLGERQKRLETFDALLLKATYASEEELEDGFRKSLPLPHDPTISFIVRQLREVNGFCNQSFSDEHEGYQSIYNTITFLTSETKRGIREQFSKALTEMVFDKTGTPPANNQCL
;
A
#
# COMPACT_ATOMS: atom_id res chain seq x y z
N MET A 1 -29.88 -7.18 18.99
CA MET A 1 -28.62 -7.97 18.95
C MET A 1 -27.52 -7.06 18.46
N SER A 2 -26.53 -6.77 19.30
CA SER A 2 -25.50 -5.76 19.05
C SER A 2 -24.24 -6.41 18.45
N PHE A 3 -24.05 -6.29 17.14
CA PHE A 3 -22.88 -6.82 16.41
C PHE A 3 -21.64 -5.90 16.44
N MET A 4 -21.69 -4.75 17.14
CA MET A 4 -20.60 -3.74 17.14
C MET A 4 -19.40 -4.03 18.07
N LYS A 5 -19.12 -5.30 18.41
CA LYS A 5 -17.92 -5.67 19.18
C LYS A 5 -16.78 -6.26 18.35
N GLY A 6 -17.04 -6.69 17.11
CA GLY A 6 -16.02 -7.28 16.23
C GLY A 6 -15.10 -6.24 15.53
N GLU A 7 -15.65 -5.09 15.14
CA GLU A 7 -14.92 -4.08 14.33
C GLU A 7 -13.77 -3.40 15.08
N ARG A 8 -13.83 -3.31 16.41
CA ARG A 8 -12.74 -2.71 17.21
C ARG A 8 -11.52 -3.61 17.41
N GLY A 9 -11.63 -4.92 17.16
CA GLY A 9 -10.58 -5.89 17.50
C GLY A 9 -9.40 -5.87 16.53
N TYR A 10 -9.69 -5.80 15.22
CA TYR A 10 -8.66 -5.90 14.18
C TYR A 10 -8.26 -4.54 13.59
N GLN A 11 -9.01 -3.47 13.85
CA GLN A 11 -8.68 -2.11 13.41
C GLN A 11 -7.25 -1.73 13.85
N GLY A 12 -6.86 -2.04 15.09
CA GLY A 12 -5.49 -1.72 15.56
C GLY A 12 -4.38 -2.49 14.84
N ILE A 13 -4.67 -3.62 14.21
CA ILE A 13 -3.71 -4.37 13.38
C ILE A 13 -3.60 -3.69 12.01
N ILE A 14 -4.74 -3.32 11.41
CA ILE A 14 -4.77 -2.53 10.18
C ILE A 14 -4.01 -1.23 10.39
N ASP A 15 -4.33 -0.46 11.43
CA ASP A 15 -3.70 0.83 11.74
C ASP A 15 -2.17 0.70 11.88
N ARG A 16 -1.69 -0.34 12.57
CA ARG A 16 -0.25 -0.59 12.72
C ARG A 16 0.42 -0.89 11.37
N TYR A 17 -0.24 -1.68 10.52
CA TYR A 17 0.27 -1.96 9.19
C TYR A 17 0.31 -0.69 8.33
N ILE A 18 -0.78 0.08 8.32
CA ILE A 18 -0.86 1.37 7.61
C ILE A 18 0.24 2.31 8.08
N GLU A 19 0.47 2.40 9.39
CA GLU A 19 1.55 3.20 9.96
C GLU A 19 2.94 2.74 9.50
N GLY A 20 3.18 1.42 9.43
CA GLY A 20 4.41 0.88 8.85
C GLY A 20 4.61 1.31 7.39
N LYS A 21 3.54 1.36 6.59
CA LYS A 21 3.58 1.84 5.20
C LYS A 21 3.80 3.35 5.10
N LYS A 22 3.22 4.16 6.00
CA LYS A 22 3.51 5.59 6.11
C LYS A 22 5.00 5.82 6.38
N GLN A 23 5.57 5.11 7.35
CA GLN A 23 6.99 5.21 7.70
C GLN A 23 7.89 4.79 6.54
N PHE A 24 7.53 3.73 5.82
CA PHE A 24 8.20 3.35 4.58
C PHE A 24 8.22 4.51 3.57
N ILE A 25 7.06 5.08 3.23
CA ILE A 25 6.95 6.18 2.25
C ILE A 25 7.79 7.39 2.70
N ASP A 26 7.67 7.78 3.96
CA ASP A 26 8.40 8.91 4.52
C ASP A 26 9.91 8.68 4.50
N SER A 27 10.36 7.44 4.77
CA SER A 27 11.78 7.08 4.73
C SER A 27 12.38 7.21 3.33
N ILE A 28 11.66 6.77 2.29
CA ILE A 28 12.12 6.88 0.91
C ILE A 28 12.16 8.34 0.45
N ARG A 29 11.12 9.12 0.74
CA ARG A 29 11.09 10.55 0.43
C ARG A 29 12.21 11.32 1.14
N ALA A 30 12.46 11.01 2.41
CA ALA A 30 13.56 11.59 3.17
C ALA A 30 14.92 11.20 2.57
N ALA A 31 15.10 9.95 2.14
CA ALA A 31 16.32 9.49 1.49
C ALA A 31 16.56 10.23 0.16
N ILE A 32 15.55 10.34 -0.71
CA ILE A 32 15.64 11.10 -1.96
C ILE A 32 16.03 12.57 -1.67
N THR A 33 15.38 13.20 -0.69
CA THR A 33 15.64 14.61 -0.34
C THR A 33 17.05 14.81 0.18
N LYS A 34 17.57 13.90 1.01
CA LYS A 34 18.90 14.03 1.62
C LYS A 34 20.03 13.67 0.66
N GLN A 35 19.83 12.70 -0.22
CA GLN A 35 20.89 12.13 -1.05
C GLN A 35 20.96 12.75 -2.44
N THR A 36 19.89 13.39 -2.92
CA THR A 36 19.86 14.05 -4.23
C THR A 36 20.04 15.55 -4.08
N LEU A 37 21.27 16.03 -4.29
CA LEU A 37 21.63 17.45 -4.18
C LEU A 37 20.99 18.32 -5.26
N ASP A 38 20.96 17.81 -6.50
CA ASP A 38 20.33 18.50 -7.62
C ASP A 38 18.80 18.57 -7.42
N LEU A 39 18.25 19.78 -7.47
CA LEU A 39 16.83 20.00 -7.18
C LEU A 39 15.92 19.46 -8.28
N GLY A 40 16.34 19.52 -9.55
CA GLY A 40 15.54 19.01 -10.67
C GLY A 40 15.44 17.49 -10.64
N GLU A 41 16.57 16.81 -10.45
CA GLU A 41 16.63 15.36 -10.29
C GLU A 41 15.91 14.90 -9.03
N ARG A 42 16.00 15.66 -7.93
CA ARG A 42 15.26 15.36 -6.69
C ARG A 42 13.75 15.38 -6.96
N GLN A 43 13.26 16.45 -7.59
CA GLN A 43 11.85 16.59 -7.92
C GLN A 43 11.38 15.43 -8.81
N LYS A 44 12.15 15.12 -9.87
CA LYS A 44 11.85 14.01 -10.77
C LYS A 44 11.79 12.66 -10.05
N ARG A 45 12.69 12.38 -9.10
CA ARG A 45 12.69 11.14 -8.31
C ARG A 45 11.47 11.03 -7.39
N LEU A 46 11.09 12.14 -6.76
CA LEU A 46 9.90 12.20 -5.91
C LEU A 46 8.63 11.95 -6.75
N GLU A 47 8.50 12.61 -7.90
CA GLU A 47 7.38 12.43 -8.82
C GLU A 47 7.30 10.99 -9.35
N THR A 48 8.43 10.41 -9.73
CA THR A 48 8.49 9.00 -10.14
C THR A 48 8.04 8.07 -9.01
N PHE A 49 8.51 8.30 -7.78
CA PHE A 49 8.11 7.49 -6.64
C PHE A 49 6.62 7.61 -6.33
N ASP A 50 6.07 8.83 -6.36
CA ASP A 50 4.65 9.08 -6.14
C ASP A 50 3.78 8.47 -7.24
N ALA A 51 4.22 8.52 -8.51
CA ALA A 51 3.53 7.87 -9.62
C ALA A 51 3.50 6.34 -9.47
N LEU A 52 4.59 5.74 -9.00
CA LEU A 52 4.64 4.30 -8.72
C LEU A 52 3.79 3.91 -7.51
N LEU A 53 3.76 4.73 -6.46
CA LEU A 53 2.87 4.55 -5.31
C LEU A 53 1.40 4.59 -5.74
N LEU A 54 1.01 5.58 -6.53
CA LEU A 54 -0.34 5.69 -7.07
C LEU A 54 -0.68 4.49 -7.95
N LYS A 55 0.19 4.13 -8.90
CA LYS A 55 0.00 2.91 -9.71
C LYS A 55 -0.19 1.68 -8.83
N ALA A 56 0.56 1.54 -7.73
CA ALA A 56 0.40 0.42 -6.82
C ALA A 56 -1.01 0.35 -6.22
N THR A 57 -1.79 1.44 -6.11
CA THR A 57 -3.13 1.35 -5.50
C THR A 57 -4.24 0.93 -6.48
N TYR A 58 -4.04 1.03 -7.79
CA TYR A 58 -5.12 0.81 -8.76
C TYR A 58 -4.74 0.01 -10.00
N ALA A 59 -3.47 -0.05 -10.37
CA ALA A 59 -3.03 -0.73 -11.58
C ALA A 59 -3.03 -2.25 -11.36
N SER A 60 -3.18 -3.01 -12.45
CA SER A 60 -2.91 -4.44 -12.42
C SER A 60 -1.43 -4.72 -12.08
N GLU A 61 -1.13 -5.94 -11.62
CA GLU A 61 0.24 -6.36 -11.34
C GLU A 61 1.16 -6.18 -12.55
N GLU A 62 0.69 -6.55 -13.76
CA GLU A 62 1.46 -6.41 -15.00
C GLU A 62 1.79 -4.95 -15.33
N GLU A 63 0.81 -4.05 -15.21
CA GLU A 63 1.00 -2.61 -15.45
C GLU A 63 1.93 -1.95 -14.41
N LEU A 64 1.93 -2.47 -13.18
CA LEU A 64 2.84 -2.03 -12.13
C LEU A 64 4.27 -2.49 -12.42
N GLU A 65 4.47 -3.74 -12.82
CA GLU A 65 5.77 -4.28 -13.24
C GLU A 65 6.34 -3.53 -14.44
N ASP A 66 5.50 -3.21 -15.41
CA ASP A 66 5.88 -2.34 -16.53
C ASP A 66 6.31 -0.94 -16.06
N GLY A 67 5.59 -0.38 -15.08
CA GLY A 67 5.97 0.86 -14.41
C GLY A 67 7.36 0.80 -13.78
N PHE A 68 7.70 -0.29 -13.08
CA PHE A 68 9.03 -0.48 -12.50
C PHE A 68 10.12 -0.52 -13.57
N ARG A 69 9.92 -1.30 -14.64
CA ARG A 69 10.90 -1.43 -15.74
C ARG A 69 11.19 -0.09 -16.43
N LYS A 70 10.19 0.78 -16.54
CA LYS A 70 10.32 2.09 -17.20
C LYS A 70 10.96 3.16 -16.31
N SER A 71 10.77 3.05 -15.00
CA SER A 71 11.00 4.18 -14.08
C SER A 71 12.16 3.98 -13.12
N LEU A 72 12.54 2.72 -12.83
CA LEU A 72 13.59 2.40 -11.88
C LEU A 72 14.86 1.91 -12.60
N PRO A 73 16.05 2.21 -12.06
CA PRO A 73 17.30 1.66 -12.57
C PRO A 73 17.35 0.14 -12.36
N LEU A 74 18.32 -0.51 -13.02
CA LEU A 74 18.45 -1.98 -13.10
C LEU A 74 18.31 -2.68 -11.73
N PRO A 75 17.65 -3.86 -11.68
CA PRO A 75 17.12 -4.50 -10.47
C PRO A 75 18.15 -5.14 -9.52
N HIS A 76 19.45 -4.82 -9.64
CA HIS A 76 20.49 -5.37 -8.78
C HIS A 76 20.78 -4.53 -7.54
N ASP A 77 20.14 -3.36 -7.39
CA ASP A 77 20.25 -2.55 -6.19
C ASP A 77 19.33 -3.07 -5.06
N PRO A 78 19.86 -3.39 -3.86
CA PRO A 78 19.05 -3.90 -2.75
C PRO A 78 17.96 -2.92 -2.27
N THR A 79 18.21 -1.61 -2.37
CA THR A 79 17.24 -0.57 -1.99
C THR A 79 16.10 -0.52 -3.00
N ILE A 80 16.41 -0.57 -4.29
CA ILE A 80 15.39 -0.63 -5.35
C ILE A 80 14.57 -1.91 -5.22
N SER A 81 15.23 -3.05 -4.96
CA SER A 81 14.55 -4.33 -4.72
C SER A 81 13.59 -4.26 -3.53
N PHE A 82 14.02 -3.60 -2.45
CA PHE A 82 13.18 -3.37 -1.28
C PHE A 82 11.96 -2.48 -1.61
N ILE A 83 12.17 -1.38 -2.33
CA ILE A 83 11.08 -0.48 -2.76
C ILE A 83 10.07 -1.23 -3.63
N VAL A 84 10.53 -1.96 -4.64
CA VAL A 84 9.67 -2.77 -5.53
C VAL A 84 8.86 -3.77 -4.72
N ARG A 85 9.48 -4.49 -3.78
CA ARG A 85 8.76 -5.42 -2.91
C ARG A 85 7.66 -4.72 -2.10
N GLN A 86 7.95 -3.56 -1.53
CA GLN A 86 6.97 -2.80 -0.75
C GLN A 86 5.81 -2.29 -1.61
N LEU A 87 6.07 -1.88 -2.85
CA LEU A 87 5.04 -1.42 -3.79
C LEU A 87 4.16 -2.57 -4.30
N ARG A 88 4.75 -3.75 -4.57
CA ARG A 88 3.97 -4.98 -4.87
C ARG A 88 3.06 -5.35 -3.71
N GLU A 89 3.55 -5.20 -2.49
CA GLU A 89 2.75 -5.47 -1.30
C GLU A 89 1.56 -4.50 -1.20
N VAL A 90 1.77 -3.21 -1.42
CA VAL A 90 0.67 -2.23 -1.51
C VAL A 90 -0.35 -2.65 -2.57
N ASN A 91 0.11 -3.06 -3.74
CA ASN A 91 -0.74 -3.51 -4.83
C ASN A 91 -1.58 -4.74 -4.49
N GLY A 92 -0.98 -5.75 -3.86
CA GLY A 92 -1.71 -6.96 -3.50
C GLY A 92 -2.81 -6.72 -2.47
N PHE A 93 -2.61 -5.77 -1.55
CA PHE A 93 -3.67 -5.37 -0.61
C PHE A 93 -4.73 -4.50 -1.26
N CYS A 94 -4.35 -3.47 -2.03
CA CYS A 94 -5.30 -2.58 -2.68
C CYS A 94 -6.20 -3.33 -3.68
N ASN A 95 -5.62 -4.21 -4.50
CA ASN A 95 -6.37 -5.03 -5.46
C ASN A 95 -6.97 -6.31 -4.86
N GLN A 96 -6.78 -6.54 -3.55
CA GLN A 96 -7.25 -7.72 -2.84
C GLN A 96 -6.80 -9.06 -3.46
N SER A 97 -5.67 -9.08 -4.18
CA SER A 97 -5.17 -10.26 -4.90
C SER A 97 -4.48 -11.29 -4.00
N PHE A 98 -4.09 -10.89 -2.78
CA PHE A 98 -3.48 -11.81 -1.83
C PHE A 98 -4.43 -12.91 -1.34
N SER A 99 -3.88 -14.10 -1.15
CA SER A 99 -4.59 -15.24 -0.60
C SER A 99 -4.82 -15.08 0.90
N ASP A 100 -5.69 -15.91 1.49
CA ASP A 100 -5.99 -15.86 2.92
C ASP A 100 -4.80 -16.24 3.81
N GLU A 101 -3.79 -16.91 3.24
CA GLU A 101 -2.54 -17.31 3.88
C GLU A 101 -1.51 -16.18 3.96
N HIS A 102 -1.77 -15.04 3.30
CA HIS A 102 -0.87 -13.89 3.36
C HIS A 102 -0.73 -13.38 4.81
N GLU A 103 0.50 -13.09 5.23
CA GLU A 103 0.83 -12.78 6.62
C GLU A 103 0.04 -11.60 7.21
N GLY A 104 -0.23 -10.58 6.38
CA GLY A 104 -1.03 -9.43 6.81
C GLY A 104 -2.51 -9.76 7.08
N TYR A 105 -3.07 -10.79 6.42
CA TYR A 105 -4.41 -11.26 6.71
C TYR A 105 -4.43 -12.28 7.85
N GLN A 106 -3.48 -13.23 7.87
CA GLN A 106 -3.36 -14.22 8.93
C GLN A 106 -3.24 -13.59 10.32
N SER A 107 -2.48 -12.50 10.43
CA SER A 107 -2.33 -11.74 11.68
C SER A 107 -3.67 -11.23 12.22
N ILE A 108 -4.64 -10.95 11.35
CA ILE A 108 -6.00 -10.54 11.74
C ILE A 108 -6.90 -11.75 11.94
N TYR A 109 -6.94 -12.65 10.96
CA TYR A 109 -7.84 -13.80 10.93
C TYR A 109 -7.68 -14.68 12.17
N ASN A 110 -6.46 -14.87 12.66
CA ASN A 110 -6.18 -15.67 13.85
C ASN A 110 -6.69 -15.04 15.15
N THR A 111 -7.09 -13.77 15.14
CA THR A 111 -7.70 -13.09 16.30
C THR A 111 -9.23 -13.20 16.36
N ILE A 112 -9.85 -13.76 15.32
CA ILE A 112 -11.30 -13.83 15.16
C ILE A 112 -11.78 -15.28 15.32
N THR A 113 -12.51 -15.56 16.40
CA THR A 113 -12.98 -16.92 16.74
C THR A 113 -13.93 -17.53 15.70
N PHE A 114 -14.78 -16.71 15.07
CA PHE A 114 -15.73 -17.14 14.05
C PHE A 114 -15.52 -16.35 12.77
N LEU A 115 -14.53 -16.77 11.98
CA LEU A 115 -14.16 -16.11 10.74
C LEU A 115 -15.03 -16.62 9.57
N THR A 116 -15.99 -15.82 9.15
CA THR A 116 -16.81 -16.11 7.96
C THR A 116 -16.19 -15.50 6.70
N SER A 117 -16.59 -16.00 5.52
CA SER A 117 -16.16 -15.42 4.24
C SER A 117 -16.57 -13.95 4.08
N GLU A 118 -17.72 -13.56 4.65
CA GLU A 118 -18.18 -12.18 4.66
C GLU A 118 -17.27 -11.29 5.53
N THR A 119 -16.88 -11.77 6.71
CA THR A 119 -15.94 -11.05 7.58
C THR A 119 -14.57 -10.90 6.92
N LYS A 120 -14.06 -11.95 6.27
CA LYS A 120 -12.81 -11.88 5.49
C LYS A 120 -12.86 -10.82 4.40
N ARG A 121 -13.96 -10.81 3.62
CA ARG A 121 -14.17 -9.80 2.58
C ARG A 121 -14.20 -8.38 3.16
N GLY A 122 -14.96 -8.17 4.24
CA GLY A 122 -15.01 -6.86 4.91
C GLY A 122 -13.64 -6.38 5.42
N ILE A 123 -12.80 -7.29 5.95
CA ILE A 123 -11.43 -6.96 6.36
C ILE A 123 -10.56 -6.58 5.15
N ARG A 124 -10.64 -7.34 4.05
CA ARG A 124 -9.92 -7.04 2.80
C ARG A 124 -10.31 -5.67 2.23
N GLU A 125 -11.60 -5.35 2.23
CA GLU A 125 -12.12 -4.05 1.80
C GLU A 125 -11.62 -2.91 2.69
N GLN A 126 -11.62 -3.10 4.01
CA GLN A 126 -11.09 -2.10 4.94
C GLN A 126 -9.58 -1.89 4.78
N PHE A 127 -8.80 -2.95 4.59
CA PHE A 127 -7.37 -2.87 4.32
C PHE A 127 -7.08 -2.11 3.04
N SER A 128 -7.75 -2.50 1.94
CA SER A 128 -7.61 -1.86 0.63
C SER A 128 -7.97 -0.37 0.71
N LYS A 129 -9.10 -0.05 1.34
CA LYS A 129 -9.56 1.33 1.53
C LYS A 129 -8.57 2.16 2.34
N ALA A 130 -8.19 1.69 3.54
CA ALA A 130 -7.29 2.43 4.42
C ALA A 130 -5.91 2.66 3.80
N LEU A 131 -5.41 1.69 3.02
CA LEU A 131 -4.13 1.81 2.34
C LEU A 131 -4.20 2.78 1.16
N THR A 132 -5.27 2.71 0.37
CA THR A 132 -5.51 3.64 -0.75
C THR A 132 -5.64 5.07 -0.26
N GLU A 133 -6.46 5.30 0.77
CA GLU A 133 -6.63 6.63 1.38
C GLU A 133 -5.31 7.18 1.92
N MET A 134 -4.50 6.33 2.57
CA MET A 134 -3.18 6.73 3.07
C MET A 134 -2.24 7.12 1.94
N VAL A 135 -2.17 6.35 0.85
CA VAL A 135 -1.32 6.70 -0.29
C VAL A 135 -1.78 8.03 -0.89
N PHE A 136 -3.07 8.22 -1.08
CA PHE A 136 -3.63 9.44 -1.67
C PHE A 136 -3.33 10.68 -0.83
N ASP A 137 -3.47 10.57 0.49
CA ASP A 137 -3.07 11.63 1.43
C ASP A 137 -1.56 11.95 1.28
N LYS A 138 -0.70 10.92 1.25
CA LYS A 138 0.74 11.10 1.08
C LYS A 138 1.11 11.71 -0.26
N THR A 139 0.44 11.36 -1.36
CA THR A 139 0.73 11.87 -2.71
C THR A 139 -0.03 13.14 -3.05
N GLY A 140 -0.80 13.72 -2.12
CA GLY A 140 -1.63 14.89 -2.38
C GLY A 140 -2.69 14.67 -3.47
N THR A 141 -3.06 13.41 -3.70
CA THR A 141 -4.08 13.03 -4.69
C THR A 141 -5.44 13.07 -4.02
N PRO A 142 -6.42 13.81 -4.56
CA PRO A 142 -7.75 13.86 -3.95
C PRO A 142 -8.39 12.46 -3.96
N PRO A 143 -9.06 12.04 -2.86
CA PRO A 143 -9.82 10.79 -2.85
C PRO A 143 -10.79 10.80 -4.03
N ALA A 144 -10.83 9.71 -4.80
CA ALA A 144 -11.80 9.54 -5.85
C ALA A 144 -13.19 9.56 -5.22
N ASN A 145 -13.85 10.72 -5.25
CA ASN A 145 -15.24 10.85 -4.84
C ASN A 145 -16.06 9.89 -5.70
N ASN A 146 -16.52 8.77 -5.12
CA ASN A 146 -17.57 7.87 -5.60
C ASN A 146 -18.09 8.16 -7.02
N GLN A 147 -17.28 7.89 -8.04
CA GLN A 147 -17.75 7.73 -9.41
C GLN A 147 -17.29 6.36 -9.88
N CYS A 148 -18.32 5.51 -9.99
CA CYS A 148 -18.38 4.17 -10.54
C CYS A 148 -17.23 3.78 -11.46
N LEU A 149 -16.63 2.62 -11.16
CA LEU A 149 -16.37 1.59 -12.16
C LEU A 149 -17.21 0.36 -11.79
#